data_AF-A0A5S6R1P4-F1
#
_entry.id   AF-A0A5S6R1P4-F1
#
_cell.length_a   1.000
_cell.length_b   1.000
_cell.length_c   1.000
_cell.angle_alpha   90.00
_cell.angle_beta   90.00
_cell.angle_gamma   90.00
#
_symmetry.space_group_name_H-M   'P 1'
#
loop_
_entity.id
_entity.type
_entity.pdbx_description
1 polymer ?
#
loop_
_entity_poly.entity_id
_entity_poly.type
_entity_poly.pdbx_seq_one_letter_code
_entity_poly.pdbx_strand_id
1 'polypeptide(L)'
;MGVKSLPVAYGHQKKAWMNFHLVEDWMKKAFVPEVKRYQEAIGKTGKVLLLIDNTSAHPVIDLLNSVDKLVTIKLFPPNVISLIQPMNQGVIRSFKGLYRKNLLRELLMKYDNTAESVTAFYKRISLRDCCYMAAASWESVKQTTLRNSWNRVLGKSASGADGGRDDGVEIEEITRMLRIISICGECENSEVERWLGCDSEDQNFQMMNDEGIIESPTRRKTKKSRERRKQGCRLSLRIMLPFNTSKM
;
A
#
# COMPACT_ATOMS: atom_id res chain seq x y z
N MET A 1 -30.99 -1.76 -6.19
CA MET A 1 -30.53 -0.49 -5.59
C MET A 1 -29.08 -0.27 -5.99
N GLY A 2 -28.80 0.71 -6.86
CA GLY A 2 -27.49 0.90 -7.47
C GLY A 2 -26.65 1.92 -6.72
N VAL A 3 -25.59 1.47 -6.04
CA VAL A 3 -24.54 2.37 -5.57
C VAL A 3 -23.65 2.70 -6.76
N LYS A 4 -23.73 3.94 -7.28
CA LYS A 4 -23.00 4.42 -8.47
C LYS A 4 -21.57 4.93 -8.19
N SER A 5 -21.06 4.79 -6.96
CA SER A 5 -19.73 5.30 -6.58
C SER A 5 -18.82 4.19 -6.03
N LEU A 6 -17.54 4.25 -6.39
CA LEU A 6 -16.50 3.43 -5.78
C LEU A 6 -16.29 3.88 -4.33
N PRO A 7 -15.92 2.97 -3.40
CA PRO A 7 -15.64 3.31 -2.00
C PRO A 7 -14.29 4.03 -1.80
N VAL A 8 -13.63 4.42 -2.90
CA VAL A 8 -12.34 5.12 -2.90
C VAL A 8 -12.39 6.27 -3.89
N ALA A 9 -11.65 7.34 -3.59
CA ALA A 9 -11.38 8.39 -4.56
C ALA A 9 -10.42 7.84 -5.63
N TYR A 10 -10.92 7.61 -6.84
CA TYR A 10 -10.15 7.04 -7.94
C TYR A 10 -9.95 8.06 -9.06
N GLY A 11 -8.70 8.23 -9.48
CA GLY A 11 -8.31 9.03 -10.63
C GLY A 11 -7.53 8.19 -11.65
N HIS A 12 -7.88 8.31 -12.93
CA HIS A 12 -7.23 7.55 -14.00
C HIS A 12 -6.09 8.35 -14.64
N GLN A 13 -4.93 7.71 -14.81
CA GLN A 13 -3.82 8.23 -15.60
C GLN A 13 -3.15 7.12 -16.41
N LYS A 14 -2.89 7.37 -17.70
CA LYS A 14 -2.31 6.37 -18.62
C LYS A 14 -0.92 5.88 -18.19
N LYS A 15 -0.13 6.77 -17.59
CA LYS A 15 1.23 6.43 -17.13
C LYS A 15 1.26 5.86 -15.70
N ALA A 16 0.12 5.75 -15.02
CA ALA A 16 0.01 5.32 -13.61
C ALA A 16 0.85 6.17 -12.61
N TRP A 17 1.12 7.44 -12.96
CA TRP A 17 1.79 8.41 -12.09
C TRP A 17 0.83 9.51 -11.67
N MET A 18 1.02 10.03 -10.46
CA MET A 18 0.32 11.23 -10.02
C MET A 18 0.81 12.43 -10.83
N ASN A 19 -0.10 13.20 -11.39
CA ASN A 19 0.20 14.52 -11.95
C ASN A 19 -0.43 15.60 -11.06
N PHE A 20 -0.05 16.85 -11.31
CA PHE A 20 -0.58 17.99 -10.57
C PHE A 20 -2.12 18.03 -10.54
N HIS A 21 -2.78 17.87 -11.70
CA HIS A 21 -4.24 17.92 -11.79
C HIS A 21 -4.95 16.87 -10.94
N LEU A 22 -4.41 15.64 -10.87
CA LEU A 22 -4.98 14.58 -10.04
C LEU A 22 -4.82 14.89 -8.55
N VAL A 23 -3.67 15.44 -8.14
CA VAL A 23 -3.46 15.86 -6.74
C VAL A 23 -4.39 17.01 -6.39
N GLU A 24 -4.51 18.00 -7.25
CA GLU A 24 -5.39 19.15 -7.04
C GLU A 24 -6.87 18.71 -6.94
N ASP A 25 -7.31 17.84 -7.84
CA ASP A 25 -8.67 17.29 -7.80
C ASP A 25 -8.91 16.48 -6.53
N TRP A 26 -7.96 15.63 -6.13
CA TRP A 26 -8.05 14.88 -4.88
C TRP A 26 -8.11 15.82 -3.66
N MET A 27 -7.31 16.89 -3.65
CA MET A 27 -7.34 17.90 -2.58
C MET A 27 -8.71 18.56 -2.46
N LYS A 28 -9.26 19.03 -3.59
CA LYS A 28 -10.54 19.74 -3.65
C LYS A 28 -11.75 18.85 -3.37
N LYS A 29 -11.75 17.64 -3.92
CA LYS A 29 -12.94 16.76 -3.96
C LYS A 29 -12.96 15.71 -2.85
N ALA A 30 -11.81 15.38 -2.25
CA ALA A 30 -11.72 14.35 -1.22
C ALA A 30 -11.09 14.87 0.08
N PHE A 31 -9.83 15.32 0.05
CA PHE A 31 -9.09 15.63 1.27
C PHE A 31 -9.73 16.77 2.09
N VAL A 32 -9.95 17.94 1.48
CA VAL A 32 -10.50 19.11 2.20
C VAL A 32 -11.92 18.84 2.74
N PRO A 33 -12.86 18.26 1.96
CA PRO A 33 -14.18 17.89 2.47
C PRO A 33 -14.14 16.93 3.65
N GLU A 34 -13.32 15.86 3.57
CA GLU A 34 -13.23 14.87 4.66
C GLU A 34 -12.59 15.43 5.93
N VAL A 35 -11.59 16.30 5.80
CA VAL A 35 -10.99 17.02 6.94
C VAL A 35 -12.02 17.89 7.64
N LYS A 36 -12.81 18.67 6.89
CA LYS A 36 -13.87 19.53 7.44
C LYS A 36 -14.94 18.70 8.15
N ARG A 37 -15.41 17.64 7.49
CA ARG A 37 -16.37 16.70 8.07
C ARG A 37 -15.86 16.08 9.37
N TYR A 38 -14.60 15.65 9.42
CA TYR A 38 -14.00 15.09 10.62
C TYR A 38 -13.88 16.13 11.74
N GLN A 39 -13.42 17.35 11.41
CA GLN A 39 -13.33 18.49 12.32
C GLN A 39 -14.70 18.82 12.96
N GLU A 40 -15.74 18.92 12.14
CA GLU A 40 -17.13 19.10 12.60
C GLU A 40 -17.57 17.97 13.53
N ALA A 41 -17.33 16.71 13.14
CA ALA A 41 -17.72 15.55 13.92
C ALA A 41 -17.07 15.49 15.31
N ILE A 42 -15.86 16.01 15.47
CA ILE A 42 -15.15 16.07 16.76
C ILE A 42 -15.27 17.42 17.46
N GLY A 43 -16.07 18.36 16.91
CA GLY A 43 -16.26 19.70 17.46
C GLY A 43 -14.99 20.55 17.48
N LYS A 44 -14.05 20.34 16.56
CA LYS A 44 -12.81 21.12 16.46
C LYS A 44 -12.78 21.91 15.15
N THR A 45 -12.18 23.08 15.18
CA THR A 45 -11.87 23.88 13.99
C THR A 45 -10.41 24.31 14.05
N GLY A 46 -9.82 24.65 12.90
CA GLY A 46 -8.48 25.23 12.87
C GLY A 46 -7.63 24.77 11.70
N LYS A 47 -6.37 25.22 11.72
CA LYS A 47 -5.39 24.96 10.67
C LYS A 47 -4.99 23.48 10.66
N VAL A 48 -4.81 22.93 9.45
CA VAL A 48 -4.44 21.55 9.20
C VAL A 48 -3.13 21.52 8.43
N LEU A 49 -2.20 20.66 8.85
CA LEU A 49 -0.94 20.42 8.18
C LEU A 49 -1.00 19.07 7.45
N LEU A 50 -0.85 19.08 6.13
CA LEU A 50 -0.70 17.89 5.30
C LEU A 50 0.78 17.71 4.94
N LEU A 51 1.36 16.57 5.33
CA LEU A 51 2.73 16.20 4.99
C LEU A 51 2.73 15.21 3.82
N ILE A 52 3.39 15.56 2.71
CA ILE A 52 3.45 14.74 1.49
C ILE A 52 4.90 14.37 1.17
N ASP A 53 5.09 13.23 0.52
CA ASP A 53 6.40 12.81 0.04
C ASP A 53 6.98 13.76 -1.00
N ASN A 54 8.27 14.02 -0.89
CA ASN A 54 9.04 14.71 -1.90
C ASN A 54 9.28 13.77 -3.10
N THR A 55 8.23 13.56 -3.89
CA THR A 55 8.34 12.90 -5.19
C THR A 55 8.63 13.95 -6.26
N SER A 56 9.46 13.59 -7.24
CA SER A 56 9.95 14.43 -8.35
C SER A 56 8.86 15.01 -9.27
N ALA A 57 7.58 14.84 -8.94
CA ALA A 57 6.43 15.29 -9.70
C ALA A 57 5.89 16.68 -9.27
N HIS A 58 6.58 17.43 -8.41
CA HIS A 58 6.02 18.63 -7.79
C HIS A 58 6.89 19.90 -7.89
N PRO A 59 6.60 20.77 -8.86
CA PRO A 59 6.97 22.19 -8.78
C PRO A 59 5.82 23.11 -8.33
N VAL A 60 4.75 22.64 -7.65
CA VAL A 60 3.58 23.50 -7.38
C VAL A 60 2.92 23.39 -5.99
N ILE A 61 3.74 23.28 -4.93
CA ILE A 61 3.25 23.32 -3.54
C ILE A 61 2.42 24.59 -3.27
N ASP A 62 2.83 25.74 -3.80
CA ASP A 62 2.16 27.02 -3.59
C ASP A 62 0.75 27.04 -4.19
N LEU A 63 0.56 26.42 -5.35
CA LEU A 63 -0.76 26.30 -5.97
C LEU A 63 -1.66 25.35 -5.16
N LEU A 64 -1.11 24.26 -4.62
CA LEU A 64 -1.88 23.38 -3.74
C LEU A 64 -2.23 24.06 -2.39
N ASN A 65 -1.33 24.88 -1.84
CA ASN A 65 -1.59 25.71 -0.66
C ASN A 65 -2.65 26.79 -0.90
N SER A 66 -2.88 27.19 -2.17
CA SER A 66 -3.94 28.14 -2.51
C SER A 66 -5.35 27.51 -2.51
N VAL A 67 -5.46 26.17 -2.44
CA VAL A 67 -6.75 25.46 -2.53
C VAL A 67 -7.65 25.73 -1.31
N ASP A 68 -7.10 25.74 -0.10
CA ASP A 68 -7.85 26.04 1.12
C ASP A 68 -6.97 26.78 2.12
N LYS A 69 -7.43 27.93 2.62
CA LYS A 69 -6.67 28.82 3.51
C LYS A 69 -6.35 28.21 4.88
N LEU A 70 -7.08 27.16 5.29
CA LEU A 70 -6.85 26.47 6.55
C LEU A 70 -5.92 25.26 6.40
N VAL A 71 -5.63 24.82 5.17
CA VAL A 71 -4.74 23.69 4.91
C VAL A 71 -3.38 24.20 4.46
N THR A 72 -2.33 23.76 5.16
CA THR A 72 -0.94 23.98 4.76
C THR A 72 -0.32 22.64 4.38
N ILE A 73 0.33 22.60 3.23
CA ILE A 73 1.02 21.44 2.70
C ILE A 73 2.52 21.66 2.84
N LYS A 74 3.21 20.65 3.38
CA LYS A 74 4.68 20.62 3.47
C LYS A 74 5.18 19.29 2.92
N LEU A 75 6.36 19.33 2.28
CA LEU A 75 7.03 18.14 1.82
C LEU A 75 8.00 17.62 2.87
N PHE A 76 8.12 16.31 2.97
CA PHE A 76 9.22 15.69 3.71
C PHE A 76 10.56 15.98 3.02
N PRO A 77 11.67 16.19 3.77
CA PRO A 77 12.99 16.27 3.16
C PRO A 77 13.33 15.01 2.34
N PRO A 78 14.09 15.16 1.25
CA PRO A 78 14.49 14.01 0.44
C PRO A 78 15.35 13.03 1.27
N ASN A 79 15.35 11.76 0.88
CA ASN A 79 16.20 10.69 1.42
C ASN A 79 15.98 10.30 2.90
N VAL A 80 15.11 10.97 3.65
CA VAL A 80 14.80 10.62 5.06
C VAL A 80 13.38 10.10 5.27
N ILE A 81 12.61 9.97 4.19
CA ILE A 81 11.18 9.61 4.23
C ILE A 81 10.92 8.29 4.95
N SER A 82 11.78 7.27 4.79
CA SER A 82 11.65 6.00 5.50
C SER A 82 11.77 6.12 7.01
N LEU A 83 12.46 7.16 7.51
CA LEU A 83 12.68 7.40 8.94
C LEU A 83 11.59 8.27 9.56
N ILE A 84 11.13 9.29 8.83
CA ILE A 84 10.28 10.34 9.43
C ILE A 84 8.84 10.35 8.92
N GLN A 85 8.52 9.62 7.85
CA GLN A 85 7.14 9.57 7.34
C GLN A 85 6.32 8.53 8.09
N PRO A 86 5.22 8.90 8.78
CA PRO A 86 4.40 7.97 9.54
C PRO A 86 3.85 6.81 8.69
N MET A 87 3.51 7.05 7.43
CA MET A 87 3.02 5.99 6.53
C MET A 87 4.03 4.84 6.37
N ASN A 88 5.34 5.14 6.37
CA ASN A 88 6.42 4.16 6.34
C ASN A 88 6.71 3.53 7.71
N GLN A 89 6.16 4.06 8.80
CA GLN A 89 6.35 3.54 10.16
C GLN A 89 5.38 2.41 10.53
N GLY A 90 4.88 1.66 9.53
CA GLY A 90 4.08 0.45 9.71
C GLY A 90 2.68 0.50 9.09
N VAL A 91 2.15 1.68 8.76
CA VAL A 91 0.79 1.82 8.19
C VAL A 91 0.69 1.15 6.83
N ILE A 92 1.63 1.43 5.91
CA ILE A 92 1.66 0.80 4.58
C ILE A 92 1.80 -0.73 4.69
N ARG A 93 2.65 -1.21 5.59
CA ARG A 93 2.86 -2.64 5.83
C ARG A 93 1.55 -3.31 6.29
N SER A 94 0.90 -2.73 7.30
CA SER A 94 -0.36 -3.24 7.85
C SER A 94 -1.45 -3.27 6.79
N PHE A 95 -1.64 -2.16 6.05
CA PHE A 95 -2.59 -2.08 4.95
C PHE A 95 -2.34 -3.14 3.87
N LYS A 96 -1.10 -3.34 3.42
CA LYS A 96 -0.75 -4.36 2.43
C LYS A 96 -1.02 -5.78 2.92
N GLY A 97 -0.76 -6.06 4.20
CA GLY A 97 -1.07 -7.34 4.82
C GLY A 97 -2.57 -7.63 4.78
N LEU A 98 -3.38 -6.67 5.23
CA LEU A 98 -4.85 -6.75 5.21
C LEU A 98 -5.41 -6.90 3.80
N TYR A 99 -4.84 -6.18 2.83
CA TYR A 99 -5.21 -6.32 1.42
C TYR A 99 -4.96 -7.72 0.88
N ARG A 100 -3.77 -8.25 1.14
CA ARG A 100 -3.39 -9.62 0.76
C ARG A 100 -4.29 -10.66 1.42
N LYS A 101 -4.62 -10.48 2.69
CA LYS A 101 -5.58 -11.32 3.41
C LYS A 101 -6.97 -11.32 2.74
N ASN A 102 -7.49 -10.14 2.41
CA ASN A 102 -8.79 -10.03 1.73
C ASN A 102 -8.78 -10.65 0.33
N LEU A 103 -7.68 -10.51 -0.42
CA LEU A 103 -7.49 -11.17 -1.71
C LEU A 103 -7.56 -12.71 -1.56
N LEU A 104 -6.89 -13.28 -0.56
CA LEU A 104 -6.91 -14.71 -0.29
C LEU A 104 -8.31 -15.20 0.14
N ARG A 105 -9.03 -14.42 0.96
CA ARG A 105 -10.41 -14.73 1.35
C ARG A 105 -11.34 -14.77 0.14
N GLU A 106 -11.25 -13.80 -0.76
CA GLU A 106 -12.04 -13.75 -1.99
C GLU A 106 -11.77 -14.96 -2.89
N LEU A 107 -10.50 -15.35 -3.02
CA LEU A 107 -10.10 -16.55 -3.75
C LEU A 107 -10.73 -17.81 -3.14
N LEU A 108 -10.58 -18.00 -1.82
CA LEU A 108 -11.07 -19.17 -1.08
C LEU A 108 -12.61 -19.29 -1.04
N MET A 109 -13.33 -18.17 -1.07
CA MET A 109 -14.79 -18.15 -1.01
C MET A 109 -15.44 -18.47 -2.36
N LYS A 110 -14.79 -18.10 -3.47
CA LYS A 110 -15.39 -18.13 -4.81
C LYS A 110 -14.88 -19.27 -5.69
N TYR A 111 -13.76 -19.87 -5.33
CA TYR A 111 -13.09 -20.87 -6.15
C TYR A 111 -12.63 -22.05 -5.30
N ASP A 112 -12.49 -23.21 -5.94
CA ASP A 112 -11.83 -24.35 -5.32
C ASP A 112 -10.31 -24.14 -5.28
N ASN A 113 -9.62 -24.94 -4.46
CA ASN A 113 -8.17 -24.83 -4.27
C ASN A 113 -7.39 -25.55 -5.40
N THR A 114 -7.79 -25.36 -6.65
CA THR A 114 -7.08 -25.89 -7.83
C THR A 114 -6.25 -24.80 -8.52
N ALA A 115 -5.20 -25.19 -9.25
CA ALA A 115 -4.29 -24.24 -9.88
C ALA A 115 -5.02 -23.49 -11.01
N GLU A 116 -5.93 -24.18 -11.67
CA GLU A 116 -6.81 -23.67 -12.70
C GLU A 116 -7.73 -22.59 -12.13
N SER A 117 -8.32 -22.84 -10.96
CA SER A 117 -9.17 -21.90 -10.24
C SER A 117 -8.44 -20.64 -9.80
N VAL A 118 -7.23 -20.79 -9.23
CA VAL A 118 -6.41 -19.64 -8.86
C VAL A 118 -6.05 -18.81 -10.09
N THR A 119 -5.68 -19.45 -11.19
CA THR A 119 -5.40 -18.77 -12.46
C THR A 119 -6.65 -18.05 -13.00
N ALA A 120 -7.81 -18.70 -12.94
CA ALA A 120 -9.08 -18.12 -13.37
C ALA A 120 -9.48 -16.91 -12.52
N PHE A 121 -9.27 -16.97 -11.20
CA PHE A 121 -9.50 -15.86 -10.28
C PHE A 121 -8.69 -14.62 -10.69
N TYR A 122 -7.38 -14.76 -10.88
CA TYR A 122 -6.51 -13.64 -11.27
C TYR A 122 -6.83 -13.08 -12.66
N LYS A 123 -7.41 -13.88 -13.57
CA LYS A 123 -7.89 -13.40 -14.87
C LYS A 123 -9.24 -12.65 -14.77
N ARG A 124 -10.05 -12.95 -13.75
CA ARG A 124 -11.40 -12.39 -13.59
C ARG A 124 -11.46 -11.19 -12.67
N ILE A 125 -10.50 -11.05 -11.75
CA ILE A 125 -10.49 -9.95 -10.79
C ILE A 125 -10.46 -8.59 -11.50
N SER A 126 -11.44 -7.75 -11.22
CA SER A 126 -11.58 -6.45 -11.86
C SER A 126 -10.95 -5.34 -11.03
N LEU A 127 -10.66 -4.20 -11.67
CA LEU A 127 -10.23 -2.99 -10.94
C LEU A 127 -11.25 -2.58 -9.87
N ARG A 128 -12.55 -2.78 -10.15
CA ARG A 128 -13.62 -2.52 -9.19
C ARG A 128 -13.43 -3.36 -7.94
N ASP A 129 -13.22 -4.67 -8.08
CA ASP A 129 -12.99 -5.58 -6.95
C ASP A 129 -11.75 -5.13 -6.15
N CYS A 130 -10.68 -4.75 -6.84
CA CYS A 130 -9.49 -4.21 -6.21
C CYS A 130 -9.76 -2.95 -5.38
N CYS A 131 -10.61 -2.04 -5.86
CA CYS A 131 -11.01 -0.84 -5.12
C CYS A 131 -11.85 -1.18 -3.88
N TYR A 132 -12.78 -2.13 -3.96
CA TYR A 132 -13.55 -2.58 -2.79
C TYR A 132 -12.67 -3.26 -1.75
N MET A 133 -11.76 -4.14 -2.17
CA MET A 133 -10.79 -4.76 -1.26
C MET A 133 -9.87 -3.71 -0.62
N ALA A 134 -9.44 -2.69 -1.38
CA ALA A 134 -8.64 -1.61 -0.83
C ALA A 134 -9.40 -0.83 0.25
N ALA A 135 -10.66 -0.48 0.02
CA ALA A 135 -11.49 0.19 1.03
C ALA A 135 -11.66 -0.68 2.29
N ALA A 136 -12.08 -1.94 2.14
CA ALA A 136 -12.26 -2.86 3.26
C ALA A 136 -10.97 -3.08 4.07
N SER A 137 -9.83 -3.15 3.38
CA SER A 137 -8.52 -3.30 4.02
C SER A 137 -8.10 -2.04 4.77
N TRP A 138 -8.41 -0.85 4.24
CA TRP A 138 -8.15 0.41 4.92
C TRP A 138 -9.03 0.58 6.17
N GLU A 139 -10.32 0.22 6.09
CA GLU A 139 -11.23 0.22 7.23
C GLU A 139 -10.78 -0.73 8.36
N SER A 140 -10.07 -1.80 8.00
CA SER A 140 -9.50 -2.76 8.95
C SER A 140 -8.18 -2.29 9.59
N VAL A 141 -7.55 -1.21 9.09
CA VAL A 141 -6.33 -0.66 9.70
C VAL A 141 -6.68 -0.06 11.07
N LYS A 142 -6.01 -0.55 12.11
CA LYS A 142 -6.30 -0.13 13.48
C LYS A 142 -5.84 1.29 13.76
N GLN A 143 -6.62 2.00 14.58
CA GLN A 143 -6.24 3.32 15.10
C GLN A 143 -4.94 3.27 15.91
N THR A 144 -4.65 2.14 16.58
CA THR A 144 -3.38 1.91 17.29
C THR A 144 -2.20 1.87 16.33
N THR A 145 -2.34 1.27 15.15
CA THR A 145 -1.33 1.29 14.07
C THR A 145 -1.02 2.73 13.65
N LEU A 146 -2.05 3.54 13.42
CA LEU A 146 -1.89 4.96 13.07
C LEU A 146 -1.19 5.73 14.20
N ARG A 147 -1.63 5.57 15.45
CA ARG A 147 -1.04 6.25 16.61
C ARG A 147 0.43 5.87 16.82
N ASN A 148 0.74 4.57 16.75
CA ASN A 148 2.10 4.06 16.94
C ASN A 148 3.04 4.57 15.84
N SER A 149 2.55 4.68 14.61
CA SER A 149 3.33 5.23 13.49
C SER A 149 3.79 6.66 13.77
N TRP A 150 2.91 7.51 14.31
CA TRP A 150 3.24 8.86 14.72
C TRP A 150 4.13 8.92 15.97
N ASN A 151 3.87 8.07 16.96
CA ASN A 151 4.69 8.03 18.19
C ASN A 151 6.17 7.71 17.88
N ARG A 152 6.42 6.81 16.92
CA ARG A 152 7.78 6.48 16.46
C ARG A 152 8.49 7.69 15.85
N VAL A 153 7.80 8.46 15.02
CA VAL A 153 8.36 9.69 14.41
C VAL A 153 8.60 10.76 15.46
N LEU A 154 7.69 10.90 16.43
CA LEU A 154 7.76 11.94 17.46
C LEU A 154 8.68 11.58 18.64
N GLY A 155 9.40 10.44 18.57
CA GLY A 155 10.31 10.01 19.64
C GLY A 155 9.61 9.67 20.96
N LYS A 156 8.29 9.44 20.93
CA LYS A 156 7.54 9.03 22.12
C LYS A 156 7.74 7.54 22.30
N SER A 157 8.39 7.13 23.40
CA SER A 157 8.47 5.73 23.79
C SER A 157 7.08 5.11 23.69
N ALA A 158 6.98 3.96 23.01
CA ALA A 158 5.72 3.24 22.86
C ALA A 158 5.27 2.74 24.25
N SER A 159 4.62 3.61 25.02
CA SER A 159 3.94 3.23 26.26
C SER A 159 2.65 2.51 25.84
N GLY A 160 2.78 1.21 25.58
CA GLY A 160 1.70 0.34 25.13
C GLY A 160 2.22 -0.74 24.20
N ALA A 161 2.77 -1.80 24.79
CA ALA A 161 3.07 -3.04 24.10
C ALA A 161 1.76 -3.71 23.64
N ASP A 162 1.24 -3.32 22.48
CA ASP A 162 0.05 -3.97 21.90
C ASP A 162 0.07 -4.02 20.36
N GLY A 163 0.94 -3.27 19.69
CA GLY A 163 1.04 -3.29 18.23
C GLY A 163 1.58 -4.59 17.62
N GLY A 164 2.26 -5.43 18.41
CA GLY A 164 2.88 -6.68 17.91
C GLY A 164 2.02 -7.93 18.07
N ARG A 165 1.06 -7.95 19.00
CA ARG A 165 0.20 -9.12 19.23
C ARG A 165 -0.73 -9.38 18.05
N ASP A 166 -1.29 -8.30 17.50
CA ASP A 166 -2.28 -8.38 16.44
C ASP A 166 -1.70 -8.66 15.06
N ASP A 167 -0.55 -8.06 14.73
CA ASP A 167 0.20 -8.39 13.52
C ASP A 167 0.54 -9.89 13.47
N GLY A 168 0.79 -10.51 14.62
CA GLY A 168 1.00 -11.95 14.75
C GLY A 168 -0.24 -12.78 14.41
N VAL A 169 -1.42 -12.38 14.90
CA VAL A 169 -2.71 -13.05 14.60
C VAL A 169 -3.04 -12.94 13.10
N GLU A 170 -2.82 -11.77 12.51
CA GLU A 170 -3.03 -11.54 11.08
C GLU A 170 -2.11 -12.42 10.22
N ILE A 171 -0.83 -12.52 10.58
CA ILE A 171 0.14 -13.40 9.91
C ILE A 171 -0.26 -14.87 10.05
N GLU A 172 -0.73 -15.28 11.22
CA GLU A 172 -1.18 -16.66 11.47
C GLU A 172 -2.40 -17.02 10.61
N GLU A 173 -3.40 -16.12 10.51
CA GLU A 173 -4.57 -16.35 9.67
C GLU A 173 -4.18 -16.42 8.18
N ILE A 174 -3.32 -15.52 7.72
CA ILE A 174 -2.77 -15.53 6.35
C ILE A 174 -2.04 -16.85 6.09
N THR A 175 -1.22 -17.30 7.04
CA THR A 175 -0.51 -18.58 6.95
C THR A 175 -1.49 -19.73 6.82
N ARG A 176 -2.56 -19.75 7.62
CA ARG A 176 -3.62 -20.77 7.54
C ARG A 176 -4.30 -20.77 6.17
N MET A 177 -4.65 -19.60 5.64
CA MET A 177 -5.26 -19.48 4.32
C MET A 177 -4.32 -19.96 3.21
N LEU A 178 -3.04 -19.58 3.26
CA LEU A 178 -2.03 -20.02 2.29
C LEU A 178 -1.81 -21.53 2.35
N ARG A 179 -1.86 -22.16 3.52
CA ARG A 179 -1.81 -23.62 3.66
C ARG A 179 -3.02 -24.32 3.04
N ILE A 180 -4.22 -23.73 3.12
CA ILE A 180 -5.43 -24.27 2.48
C ILE A 180 -5.33 -24.18 0.95
N ILE A 181 -4.76 -23.08 0.44
CA ILE A 181 -4.58 -22.85 -1.01
C ILE A 181 -3.40 -23.66 -1.54
N SER A 182 -2.39 -23.98 -0.72
CA SER A 182 -1.17 -24.67 -1.16
C SER A 182 -1.51 -26.06 -1.71
N ILE A 183 -1.53 -26.16 -3.04
CA ILE A 183 -2.01 -27.32 -3.79
C ILE A 183 -1.02 -28.49 -3.69
N CYS A 184 0.25 -28.26 -3.33
CA CYS A 184 1.33 -29.28 -3.44
C CYS A 184 2.47 -29.18 -2.41
N GLY A 185 2.26 -28.68 -1.18
CA GLY A 185 3.31 -28.77 -0.13
C GLY A 185 3.08 -27.90 1.10
N GLU A 186 3.82 -28.17 2.18
CA GLU A 186 3.78 -27.36 3.39
C GLU A 186 4.26 -25.92 3.08
N CYS A 187 3.39 -24.94 3.33
CA CYS A 187 3.77 -23.53 3.29
C CYS A 187 4.43 -23.18 4.64
N GLU A 188 5.75 -23.01 4.64
CA GLU A 188 6.49 -22.60 5.83
C GLU A 188 6.21 -21.13 6.18
N ASN A 189 6.25 -20.80 7.46
CA ASN A 189 6.06 -19.42 7.94
C ASN A 189 7.09 -18.45 7.31
N SER A 190 8.31 -18.93 7.04
CA SER A 190 9.37 -18.19 6.37
C SER A 190 8.98 -17.74 4.95
N GLU A 191 8.19 -18.55 4.24
CA GLU A 191 7.70 -18.24 2.90
C GLU A 191 6.58 -17.21 2.94
N VAL A 192 5.70 -17.30 3.94
CA VAL A 192 4.63 -16.34 4.18
C VAL A 192 5.20 -14.97 4.51
N GLU A 193 6.16 -14.90 5.44
CA GLU A 193 6.84 -13.64 5.79
C GLU A 193 7.54 -13.02 4.59
N ARG A 194 8.23 -13.83 3.79
CA ARG A 194 8.90 -13.40 2.57
C ARG A 194 7.91 -12.88 1.52
N TRP A 195 6.74 -13.49 1.39
CA TRP A 195 5.68 -13.02 0.50
C TRP A 195 5.05 -11.71 1.00
N LEU A 196 4.76 -11.60 2.29
CA LEU A 196 4.25 -10.36 2.90
C LEU A 196 5.25 -9.20 2.78
N GLY A 197 6.55 -9.51 2.89
CA GLY A 197 7.66 -8.57 2.82
C GLY A 197 8.22 -8.30 1.41
N CYS A 198 7.65 -8.86 0.35
CA CYS A 198 8.27 -8.84 -0.98
C CYS A 198 8.45 -7.42 -1.58
N ASP A 199 7.62 -6.46 -1.15
CA ASP A 199 7.67 -5.07 -1.61
C ASP A 199 8.43 -4.14 -0.64
N SER A 200 9.09 -4.66 0.39
CA SER A 200 9.71 -3.85 1.45
C SER A 200 10.87 -2.95 0.96
N GLU A 201 11.44 -3.25 -0.21
CA GLU A 201 12.56 -2.50 -0.81
C GLU A 201 12.21 -1.86 -2.16
N ASP A 202 10.93 -1.83 -2.56
CA ASP A 202 10.53 -1.09 -3.76
C ASP A 202 10.71 0.41 -3.47
N GLN A 203 11.83 0.98 -3.91
CA GLN A 203 11.99 2.42 -4.02
C GLN A 203 10.83 2.91 -4.89
N ASN A 204 9.96 3.75 -4.31
CA ASN A 204 9.03 4.59 -5.07
C ASN A 204 9.82 5.12 -6.28
N PHE A 205 9.42 4.67 -7.48
CA PHE A 205 10.15 4.95 -8.69
C PHE A 205 10.38 6.47 -8.78
N GLN A 206 11.63 6.93 -8.80
CA GLN A 206 11.94 8.34 -9.04
C GLN A 206 11.79 8.60 -10.55
N MET A 207 11.21 9.75 -10.94
CA MET A 207 11.34 10.21 -12.32
C MET A 207 12.80 10.54 -12.56
N MET A 208 13.42 9.91 -13.57
CA MET A 208 14.60 10.51 -14.20
C MET A 208 14.07 11.46 -15.26
N ASN A 209 14.35 12.75 -15.09
CA ASN A 209 14.30 13.74 -16.14
C ASN A 209 15.43 13.45 -17.16
N ASP A 210 15.26 13.90 -18.40
CA ASP A 210 16.13 13.56 -19.53
C ASP A 210 17.62 13.98 -19.31
N GLU A 211 17.87 14.92 -18.39
CA GLU A 211 19.20 15.37 -17.97
C GLU A 211 19.90 14.40 -16.97
N GLY A 212 19.15 13.55 -16.27
CA GLY A 212 19.68 12.55 -15.33
C GLY A 212 20.22 11.28 -15.99
N ILE A 213 20.17 11.19 -17.32
CA ILE A 213 20.67 10.05 -18.10
C ILE A 213 22.20 10.09 -18.24
N ILE A 214 22.83 11.27 -18.06
CA ILE A 214 24.25 11.46 -18.39
C ILE A 214 25.18 11.19 -17.20
N GLU A 215 24.69 11.23 -15.95
CA GLU A 215 25.50 10.90 -14.77
C GLU A 215 24.72 10.07 -13.75
N SER A 216 24.84 8.74 -13.76
CA SER A 216 24.87 7.99 -12.49
C SER A 216 25.32 6.52 -12.62
N PRO A 217 26.24 6.04 -11.77
CA PRO A 217 26.64 4.63 -11.67
C PRO A 217 25.70 3.77 -10.80
N THR A 218 24.37 3.91 -10.94
CA THR A 218 23.37 3.24 -10.07
C THR A 218 22.84 1.90 -10.60
N ARG A 219 23.37 1.37 -11.72
CA ARG A 219 22.89 0.12 -12.35
C ARG A 219 22.95 -1.15 -11.47
N ARG A 220 23.61 -1.13 -10.30
CA ARG A 220 23.68 -2.28 -9.38
C ARG A 220 22.51 -2.38 -8.39
N LYS A 221 21.92 -1.27 -7.93
CA LYS A 221 20.83 -1.29 -6.92
C LYS A 221 19.45 -1.58 -7.53
N THR A 222 19.16 -1.04 -8.71
CA THR A 222 17.91 -1.29 -9.47
C THR A 222 17.80 -2.71 -10.02
N LYS A 223 18.93 -3.40 -10.28
CA LYS A 223 18.92 -4.82 -10.62
C LYS A 223 18.48 -5.66 -9.42
N LYS A 224 19.00 -5.40 -8.22
CA LYS A 224 18.69 -6.17 -7.00
C LYS A 224 17.22 -6.03 -6.55
N SER A 225 16.63 -4.84 -6.66
CA SER A 225 15.20 -4.62 -6.36
C SER A 225 14.29 -5.31 -7.38
N ARG A 226 14.60 -5.18 -8.69
CA ARG A 226 13.88 -5.92 -9.75
C ARG A 226 14.00 -7.43 -9.60
N GLU A 227 15.17 -7.94 -9.21
CA GLU A 227 15.40 -9.37 -8.97
C GLU A 227 14.57 -9.87 -7.78
N ARG A 228 14.51 -9.11 -6.68
CA ARG A 228 13.70 -9.46 -5.50
C ARG A 228 12.21 -9.35 -5.77
N ARG A 229 11.75 -8.36 -6.54
CA ARG A 229 10.34 -8.26 -6.97
C ARG A 229 9.96 -9.40 -7.91
N LYS A 230 10.84 -9.77 -8.86
CA LYS A 230 10.68 -10.98 -9.67
C LYS A 230 10.66 -12.23 -8.79
N GLN A 231 11.51 -12.31 -7.77
CA GLN A 231 11.52 -13.43 -6.83
C GLN A 231 10.25 -13.47 -5.97
N GLY A 232 9.73 -12.32 -5.54
CA GLY A 232 8.46 -12.18 -4.83
C GLY A 232 7.27 -12.58 -5.69
N CYS A 233 7.23 -12.15 -6.94
CA CYS A 233 6.23 -12.61 -7.92
C CYS A 233 6.37 -14.11 -8.21
N ARG A 234 7.59 -14.64 -8.34
CA ARG A 234 7.84 -16.09 -8.50
C ARG A 234 7.43 -16.87 -7.26
N LEU A 235 7.61 -16.32 -6.07
CA LEU A 235 7.13 -16.92 -4.82
C LEU A 235 5.62 -16.86 -4.75
N SER A 236 5.02 -15.74 -5.11
CA SER A 236 3.58 -15.54 -5.19
C SER A 236 2.96 -16.53 -6.17
N LEU A 237 3.59 -16.74 -7.33
CA LEU A 237 3.25 -17.79 -8.27
C LEU A 237 3.47 -19.16 -7.65
N ARG A 238 4.65 -19.49 -7.12
CA ARG A 238 4.93 -20.82 -6.52
C ARG A 238 3.99 -21.21 -5.37
N ILE A 239 3.63 -20.25 -4.52
CA ILE A 239 2.71 -20.43 -3.38
C ILE A 239 1.27 -20.63 -3.88
N MET A 240 0.87 -19.97 -4.98
CA MET A 240 -0.51 -19.95 -5.46
C MET A 240 -0.78 -20.80 -6.71
N LEU A 241 0.25 -21.18 -7.45
CA LEU A 241 0.24 -21.93 -8.71
C LEU A 241 1.50 -22.80 -8.78
N PRO A 242 1.39 -24.14 -8.80
CA PRO A 242 2.55 -24.98 -8.91
C PRO A 242 3.27 -24.70 -10.23
N PHE A 243 4.51 -24.19 -10.17
CA PHE A 243 5.43 -24.36 -11.29
C PHE A 243 5.77 -25.84 -11.35
N ASN A 244 5.03 -26.55 -12.20
CA ASN A 244 5.42 -27.86 -12.68
C ASN A 244 6.76 -27.70 -13.43
N THR A 245 7.85 -27.96 -12.73
CA THR A 245 9.18 -28.18 -13.34
C THR A 245 9.61 -29.60 -13.02
N SER A 246 8.75 -30.55 -13.40
CA SER A 246 9.20 -31.92 -13.60
C SER A 246 8.41 -32.54 -14.75
N LYS A 247 8.84 -32.22 -15.98
CA LYS A 247 9.05 -33.15 -17.10
C LYS A 247 9.34 -32.36 -18.38
N MET A 248 10.52 -32.64 -18.94
CA MET A 248 10.96 -32.60 -20.35
C MET A 248 10.61 -31.38 -21.22
#